data_AF-A0A2E7H0P4-F1
#
_entry.id   AF-A0A2E7H0P4-F1
#
_cell.length_a   1.000
_cell.length_b   1.000
_cell.length_c   1.000
_cell.angle_alpha   90.00
_cell.angle_beta   90.00
_cell.angle_gamma   90.00
#
_symmetry.space_group_name_H-M   'P 1'
#
loop_
_entity.id
_entity.type
_entity.pdbx_description
1 polymer ?
#
loop_
_entity_poly.entity_id
_entity_poly.type
_entity_poly.pdbx_seq_one_letter_code
_entity_poly.pdbx_strand_id
1 'polypeptide(L)' 'MAHDSVEEHLAELAELVAEAEAMGVDLWPEPKPVRPWAKYALASFMIIMIVSWVSKAMVRFANI' A
#
# COMPACT_ATOMS: atom_id res chain seq x y z
N MET A 1 10.99 0.48 -27.11
CA MET A 1 10.55 1.72 -27.78
C MET A 1 10.48 2.81 -26.70
N ALA A 2 10.75 4.07 -27.02
CA ALA A 2 10.46 5.17 -26.09
C ALA A 2 9.00 5.54 -26.32
N HIS A 3 8.16 5.48 -25.28
CA HIS A 3 6.75 5.86 -25.39
C HIS A 3 6.66 7.38 -25.28
N ASP A 4 5.89 8.00 -26.16
CA ASP A 4 5.75 9.46 -26.19
C ASP A 4 4.74 9.97 -25.14
N SER A 5 3.88 9.06 -24.62
CA SER A 5 2.86 9.35 -23.60
C SER A 5 2.57 8.17 -22.68
N VAL A 6 1.95 8.45 -21.52
CA VAL A 6 1.51 7.41 -20.57
C VAL A 6 0.38 6.58 -21.17
N GLU A 7 -0.50 7.23 -21.93
CA GLU A 7 -1.64 6.62 -22.61
C GLU A 7 -1.21 5.58 -23.64
N GLU A 8 -0.18 5.90 -24.43
CA GLU A 8 0.42 4.97 -25.39
C GLU A 8 1.06 3.77 -24.69
N HIS A 9 1.79 4.01 -23.60
CA HIS A 9 2.39 2.92 -22.82
C HIS A 9 1.33 2.00 -22.19
N LEU A 10 0.22 2.57 -21.70
CA LEU A 10 -0.88 1.79 -21.13
C LEU A 10 -1.64 0.99 -22.20
N ALA A 11 -1.80 1.54 -23.41
CA ALA A 11 -2.41 0.83 -24.53
C ALA A 11 -1.59 -0.40 -24.95
N GLU A 12 -0.27 -0.25 -25.07
CA GLU A 12 0.64 -1.35 -25.38
C GLU A 12 0.64 -2.43 -24.28
N LEU A 13 0.66 -2.02 -23.00
CA LEU A 13 0.55 -2.96 -21.89
C LEU A 13 -0.78 -3.72 -21.89
N ALA A 14 -1.89 -3.08 -22.26
CA ALA A 14 -3.18 -3.74 -22.35
C ALA A 14 -3.22 -4.81 -23.46
N GLU A 15 -2.60 -4.53 -24.62
CA GLU A 15 -2.47 -5.51 -25.70
C GLU A 15 -1.63 -6.72 -25.29
N LEU A 16 -0.49 -6.50 -24.64
CA LEU A 16 0.37 -7.56 -24.12
C LEU A 16 -0.35 -8.43 -23.07
N VAL A 17 -1.15 -7.81 -22.20
CA VAL A 17 -1.95 -8.53 -21.20
C VAL A 17 -3.00 -9.41 -21.88
N ALA A 18 -3.70 -8.90 -22.89
CA ALA A 18 -4.71 -9.65 -23.63
C ALA A 18 -4.10 -10.85 -24.40
N GLU A 19 -2.94 -10.67 -25.01
CA GLU A 19 -2.23 -11.75 -25.71
C GLU A 19 -1.80 -12.86 -24.73
N ALA A 20 -1.25 -12.49 -23.57
CA ALA A 20 -0.83 -13.47 -22.58
C ALA A 20 -2.01 -14.17 -21.88
N GLU A 21 -3.14 -13.50 -21.66
CA GLU A 21 -4.36 -14.15 -21.21
C GLU A 21 -4.90 -15.14 -22.26
N ALA A 22 -4.85 -14.80 -23.55
CA ALA A 22 -5.22 -15.71 -24.64
C ALA A 22 -4.28 -16.93 -24.75
N MET A 23 -3.01 -16.78 -24.36
CA MET A 23 -2.05 -17.88 -24.21
C MET A 23 -2.22 -18.68 -22.91
N GLY A 24 -3.16 -18.29 -22.03
CA GLY A 24 -3.41 -18.95 -20.75
C GLY A 24 -2.31 -18.72 -19.70
N VAL A 25 -1.51 -17.67 -19.85
CA VAL A 25 -0.48 -17.27 -18.89
C VAL A 25 -1.13 -16.38 -17.82
N ASP A 26 -1.10 -16.82 -16.56
CA ASP A 26 -1.47 -15.95 -15.44
C ASP A 26 -0.37 -14.90 -15.22
N LEU A 27 -0.67 -13.66 -15.60
CA LEU A 27 0.23 -12.51 -15.49
C LEU A 27 0.21 -11.87 -14.11
N TRP A 28 -0.78 -12.23 -13.28
CA TRP A 28 -0.97 -11.54 -12.03
C TRP A 28 -0.02 -12.09 -10.98
N PRO A 29 0.64 -11.21 -10.21
CA PRO A 29 1.48 -11.66 -9.13
C PRO A 29 0.65 -12.43 -8.11
N GLU A 30 1.23 -13.48 -7.55
CA GLU A 30 0.59 -14.21 -6.47
C GLU A 30 0.17 -13.26 -5.34
N PRO A 31 -0.99 -13.51 -4.71
CA PRO A 31 -1.47 -12.68 -3.62
C PRO A 31 -0.41 -12.60 -2.52
N LYS A 32 -0.10 -11.37 -2.10
CA LYS A 32 0.92 -11.11 -1.10
C LYS A 32 0.61 -11.93 0.16
N PRO A 33 1.58 -12.67 0.73
CA PRO A 33 1.33 -13.47 1.91
C PRO A 33 0.86 -12.57 3.05
N VAL A 34 -0.14 -13.04 3.78
CA VAL A 34 -0.67 -12.32 4.94
C VAL A 34 0.45 -12.24 5.97
N ARG A 35 0.96 -11.03 6.22
CA ARG A 35 2.00 -10.79 7.23
C ARG A 35 1.32 -10.53 8.58
N PRO A 36 1.26 -11.49 9.52
CA PRO A 36 0.55 -11.29 10.78
C PRO A 36 1.13 -10.13 11.60
N TRP A 37 2.43 -9.85 11.46
CA TRP A 37 3.10 -8.73 12.10
C TRP A 37 2.61 -7.36 11.63
N ALA A 38 2.09 -7.25 10.40
CA ALA A 38 1.61 -5.97 9.87
C ALA A 38 0.44 -5.42 10.70
N LYS A 39 -0.42 -6.31 11.21
CA LYS A 39 -1.53 -5.95 12.10
C LYS A 39 -1.02 -5.37 13.43
N TYR A 40 -0.01 -6.01 14.01
CA TYR A 40 0.60 -5.57 15.26
C TYR A 40 1.38 -4.26 15.09
N ALA A 41 2.07 -4.07 13.97
CA ALA A 41 2.78 -2.83 13.67
C ALA A 41 1.83 -1.63 13.52
N LEU A 42 0.70 -1.81 12.83
CA LEU A 42 -0.31 -0.76 12.70
C LEU A 42 -0.95 -0.44 14.07
N ALA A 43 -1.30 -1.48 14.84
CA ALA A 43 -1.88 -1.32 16.16
C ALA A 43 -0.94 -0.58 17.12
N SER A 44 0.34 -0.97 17.18
CA SER A 44 1.33 -0.31 18.04
C SER A 44 1.57 1.14 17.64
N PHE A 45 1.63 1.43 16.34
CA PHE A 45 1.75 2.81 15.84
C PHE A 45 0.58 3.70 16.30
N MET A 46 -0.67 3.23 16.16
CA MET A 46 -1.84 3.98 16.62
C MET A 46 -1.82 4.20 18.14
N ILE A 47 -1.45 3.18 18.90
CA ILE A 47 -1.33 3.29 20.37
C ILE A 47 -0.30 4.36 20.74
N ILE A 48 0.88 4.35 20.11
CA ILE A 48 1.93 5.34 20.39
C ILE A 48 1.43 6.75 20.06
N MET A 49 0.72 6.95 18.95
CA MET A 49 0.16 8.26 18.60
C MET A 49 -0.84 8.76 19.65
N ILE A 50 -1.79 7.90 20.05
CA ILE A 50 -2.81 8.25 21.05
C ILE A 50 -2.15 8.55 22.40
N VAL A 51 -1.26 7.67 22.86
CA VAL A 51 -0.56 7.85 24.15
C VAL A 51 0.32 9.10 24.13
N SER A 52 1.00 9.39 23.03
CA SER A 52 1.82 10.60 22.89
C SER A 52 0.97 11.86 22.97
N TRP A 53 -0.21 11.86 22.32
CA TRP A 53 -1.14 12.98 22.37
C TRP A 53 -1.79 13.15 23.75
N VAL A 54 -2.26 12.06 24.35
CA VAL A 54 -2.84 12.04 25.71
C VAL A 54 -1.81 12.50 26.75
N SER A 55 -0.56 12.04 26.64
CA SER A 55 0.52 12.47 27.54
C SER A 55 0.76 13.98 27.45
N LYS A 56 0.77 14.54 26.24
CA LYS A 56 0.91 15.98 26.02
C LYS A 56 -0.28 16.77 26.60
N ALA A 57 -1.50 16.26 26.44
CA ALA A 57 -2.70 16.86 27.01
C ALA A 57 -2.69 16.83 28.55
N MET A 58 -2.28 15.70 29.13
CA MET A 58 -2.20 15.53 30.60
C MET A 58 -1.17 16.47 31.23
N VAL A 59 0.03 16.58 30.63
CA VAL A 59 1.06 17.53 31.08
C VAL A 59 0.59 18.97 30.96
N ARG A 60 -0.20 19.30 29.92
CA ARG A 60 -0.80 20.63 29.79
C ARG A 60 -1.81 20.91 30.89
N PHE A 61 -2.65 19.93 31.24
CA PHE A 61 -3.65 20.08 32.31
C PHE A 61 -3.02 20.19 33.70
N ALA A 62 -1.98 19.40 34.00
CA ALA A 62 -1.32 19.41 35.30
C ALA A 62 -0.43 20.64 35.56
N ASN A 63 -0.01 21.35 34.50
CA ASN A 63 0.76 22.60 34.59
C ASN A 63 -0.12 23.88 34.46
N ILE A 64 -1.45 23.74 34.49
CA ILE A 64 -2.42 24.83 34.65
C ILE A 64 -2.87 24.82 36.11
#